data_AF-A0A812G4M2-F1
#
_entry.id   AF-A0A812G4M2-F1
#
_cell.length_a   1.000
_cell.length_b   1.000
_cell.length_c   1.000
_cell.angle_alpha   90.00
_cell.angle_beta   90.00
_cell.angle_gamma   90.00
#
_symmetry.space_group_name_H-M   'P 1'
#
loop_
_entity.id
_entity.type
_entity.pdbx_description
1 polymer ?
#
loop_
_entity_poly.entity_id
_entity_poly.type
_entity_poly.pdbx_seq_one_letter_code
_entity_poly.pdbx_strand_id
1 'polypeptide(L)'
;MAADRGLPIFAAFTGQKLCDLRVSSSDSLRSIKLKLQQELQIPVREQRLLPVHGAVTNLAVGEWRIEEEEKWDMSTPAMVLIRLNPDRQKALEAVSSGMSMRELSEDLRRDRDIVLAAVSRNGFDLQYAGGALKDDKDVALVSVQENGLALRYAAPEFQADREVVLAAVQHSGSALRYAGDGPRADREVVLAAVSNCGTALPFASDALRADRGIVLAAVHESGLALRSAAPQLCADKSVVLAAVRQDGLALSFAAPSLQDDREIVRAAVAETTVALCYASAALRADPEFAVAAAALQSDVDSSDSSSHAGSLQEEADGRAE
;
A
#
# COMPACT_ATOMS: atom_id res chain seq x y z
N MET A 1 -41.16 7.65 43.36
CA MET A 1 -41.52 8.31 42.09
C MET A 1 -40.24 8.88 41.53
N ALA A 2 -39.67 8.29 40.48
CA ALA A 2 -38.50 8.87 39.82
C ALA A 2 -38.94 10.22 39.24
N ALA A 3 -38.30 11.31 39.65
CA ALA A 3 -38.65 12.63 39.18
C ALA A 3 -38.19 12.76 37.73
N ASP A 4 -39.14 12.71 36.79
CA ASP A 4 -38.88 13.06 35.40
C ASP A 4 -38.45 14.53 35.35
N ARG A 5 -37.30 14.77 34.71
CA ARG A 5 -36.72 16.09 34.54
C ARG A 5 -36.75 16.44 33.06
N GLY A 6 -37.06 17.70 32.75
CA GLY A 6 -36.82 18.26 31.42
C GLY A 6 -35.33 18.55 31.24
N LEU A 7 -34.70 17.89 30.27
CA LEU A 7 -33.35 18.14 29.83
C LEU A 7 -33.39 19.03 28.57
N PRO A 8 -33.05 20.32 28.69
CA PRO A 8 -33.01 21.19 27.53
C PRO A 8 -31.84 20.81 26.61
N ILE A 9 -32.16 20.65 25.32
CA ILE A 9 -31.18 20.39 24.27
C ILE A 9 -31.02 21.63 23.40
N PHE A 10 -29.77 22.05 23.19
CA PHE A 10 -29.43 23.23 22.39
C PHE A 10 -28.65 22.86 21.13
N ALA A 11 -28.80 23.63 20.06
CA ALA A 11 -27.96 23.53 18.89
C ALA A 11 -26.59 24.18 19.16
N ALA A 12 -25.50 23.46 18.85
CA ALA A 12 -24.13 23.86 19.20
C ALA A 12 -23.70 25.24 18.68
N PHE A 13 -24.07 25.56 17.44
CA PHE A 13 -23.57 26.76 16.76
C PHE A 13 -24.48 27.98 16.89
N THR A 14 -25.77 27.77 17.13
CA THR A 14 -26.75 28.86 17.21
C THR A 14 -27.17 29.17 18.63
N GLY A 15 -26.86 28.28 19.58
CA GLY A 15 -27.35 28.37 20.95
C GLY A 15 -28.86 28.24 21.10
N GLN A 16 -29.57 27.89 20.02
CA GLN A 16 -31.02 27.79 19.99
C GLN A 16 -31.47 26.54 20.74
N LYS A 17 -32.46 26.68 21.64
CA LYS A 17 -33.13 25.54 22.27
C LYS A 17 -33.89 24.76 21.18
N LEU A 18 -33.53 23.50 20.98
CA LEU A 18 -34.15 22.59 20.01
C LEU A 18 -35.38 21.91 20.60
N CYS A 19 -35.23 21.32 21.79
CA CYS A 19 -36.31 20.65 22.52
C CYS A 19 -36.03 20.59 24.02
N ASP A 20 -37.00 20.06 24.77
CA ASP A 20 -36.91 19.78 26.20
C ASP A 20 -37.22 18.30 26.44
N LEU A 21 -36.17 17.48 26.48
CA LEU A 21 -36.26 16.04 26.46
C LEU A 21 -36.60 15.50 27.86
N ARG A 22 -37.63 14.65 27.99
CA ARG A 22 -37.96 14.04 29.28
C ARG A 22 -36.99 12.91 29.61
N VAL A 23 -36.24 13.09 30.69
CA VAL A 23 -35.26 12.12 31.18
C VAL A 23 -35.55 11.67 32.61
N SER A 24 -35.23 10.43 32.89
CA SER A 24 -35.40 9.76 34.18
C SER A 24 -34.05 9.21 34.67
N SER A 25 -33.93 8.89 35.95
CA SER A 25 -32.67 8.39 36.56
C SER A 25 -32.16 7.06 36.00
N SER A 26 -32.97 6.34 35.20
CA SER A 26 -32.59 5.10 34.51
C SER A 26 -32.14 5.31 33.05
N ASP A 27 -32.19 6.54 32.54
CA ASP A 27 -31.82 6.81 31.15
C ASP A 27 -30.30 6.78 30.96
N SER A 28 -29.86 5.94 30.04
CA SER A 28 -28.50 5.98 29.50
C SER A 28 -28.38 7.03 28.40
N LEU A 29 -27.14 7.42 28.06
CA LEU A 29 -26.88 8.27 26.89
C LEU A 29 -27.50 7.70 25.60
N ARG A 30 -27.48 6.37 25.42
CA ARG A 30 -28.11 5.69 24.29
C ARG A 30 -29.63 5.88 24.28
N SER A 31 -30.27 5.78 25.44
CA SER A 31 -31.71 6.02 25.60
C SER A 31 -32.08 7.47 25.27
N ILE A 32 -31.25 8.43 25.69
CA ILE A 32 -31.40 9.85 25.37
C ILE A 32 -31.32 10.09 23.87
N LYS A 33 -30.30 9.54 23.21
CA LYS A 33 -30.16 9.67 21.74
C LYS A 33 -31.36 9.08 20.99
N LEU A 34 -31.90 7.97 21.46
CA LEU A 34 -33.10 7.35 20.88
C LEU A 34 -34.35 8.22 21.05
N LYS A 35 -34.57 8.78 22.25
CA LYS A 35 -35.69 9.71 22.50
C LYS A 35 -35.54 10.97 21.63
N LEU A 36 -34.32 11.49 21.53
CA LEU A 36 -34.03 12.66 20.70
C LEU A 36 -34.23 12.38 19.20
N GLN A 37 -33.93 11.17 18.74
CA GLN A 37 -34.24 10.74 17.37
C GLN A 37 -35.74 10.76 17.12
N GLN A 38 -36.56 10.28 18.06
CA GLN A 38 -38.02 10.31 17.91
C GLN A 38 -38.56 11.73 17.84
N GLU A 39 -38.01 12.64 18.65
CA GLU A 39 -38.53 14.01 18.78
C GLU A 39 -38.05 14.95 17.66
N LEU A 40 -36.76 14.89 17.31
CA LEU A 40 -36.16 15.78 16.30
C LEU A 40 -36.00 15.12 14.92
N GLN A 41 -36.33 13.83 14.77
CA GLN A 41 -36.13 13.06 13.53
C GLN A 41 -34.68 13.05 13.03
N ILE A 42 -33.72 13.26 13.94
CA ILE A 42 -32.28 13.19 13.67
C ILE A 42 -31.81 11.77 14.05
N PRO A 43 -31.31 10.94 13.13
CA PRO A 43 -30.83 9.60 13.46
C PRO A 43 -29.77 9.62 14.57
N VAL A 44 -29.78 8.63 15.48
CA VAL A 44 -28.80 8.53 16.60
C VAL A 44 -27.35 8.70 16.15
N ARG A 45 -27.01 8.20 14.96
CA ARG A 45 -25.67 8.30 14.38
C ARG A 45 -25.24 9.73 14.05
N GLU A 46 -26.19 10.61 13.71
CA GLU A 46 -25.98 12.03 13.40
C GLU A 46 -25.90 12.90 14.67
N GLN A 47 -26.11 12.30 15.85
CA GLN A 47 -26.17 13.02 17.12
C GLN A 47 -24.87 12.86 17.89
N ARG A 48 -24.14 13.97 18.02
CA ARG A 48 -23.13 14.11 19.07
C ARG A 48 -23.67 14.99 20.18
N LEU A 49 -23.77 14.41 21.38
CA LEU A 49 -24.35 15.07 22.55
C LEU A 49 -23.26 15.37 23.57
N LEU A 50 -23.04 16.66 23.83
CA LEU A 50 -22.05 17.11 24.81
C LEU A 50 -22.74 17.78 26.00
N PRO A 51 -22.36 17.44 27.25
CA PRO A 51 -22.92 18.09 28.43
C PRO A 51 -22.42 19.53 28.52
N VAL A 52 -23.30 20.45 28.91
CA VAL A 52 -22.96 21.85 29.19
C VAL A 52 -23.03 22.08 30.69
N HIS A 53 -21.97 22.66 31.25
CA HIS A 53 -21.93 23.08 32.65
C HIS A 53 -21.89 24.61 32.75
N GLY A 54 -22.80 25.20 33.51
CA GLY A 54 -22.92 26.66 33.68
C GLY A 54 -24.35 27.16 33.83
N ALA A 55 -24.53 28.44 34.17
CA ALA A 55 -25.85 29.06 34.26
C ALA A 55 -26.45 29.23 32.85
N VAL A 56 -27.42 28.38 32.50
CA VAL A 56 -28.13 28.41 31.20
C VAL A 56 -29.20 29.52 31.21
N THR A 57 -28.87 30.70 31.72
CA THR A 57 -29.76 31.85 31.81
C THR A 57 -29.33 32.93 30.81
N ASN A 58 -29.99 32.91 29.66
CA ASN A 58 -30.04 33.96 28.64
C ASN A 58 -28.77 34.32 27.84
N LEU A 59 -28.80 33.89 26.56
CA LEU A 59 -28.53 34.69 25.36
C LEU A 59 -27.10 35.11 24.96
N ALA A 60 -26.03 34.64 25.60
CA ALA A 60 -24.69 34.79 25.03
C ALA A 60 -23.98 33.44 24.85
N VAL A 61 -23.59 33.14 23.61
CA VAL A 61 -22.80 31.97 23.16
C VAL A 61 -21.35 32.02 23.70
N GLY A 62 -21.09 32.72 24.82
CA GLY A 62 -19.75 33.07 25.30
C GLY A 62 -19.29 32.39 26.59
N GLU A 63 -20.18 31.81 27.40
CA GLU A 63 -19.82 31.27 28.73
C GLU A 63 -20.17 29.79 28.92
N TRP A 64 -20.30 29.03 27.83
CA TRP A 64 -20.58 27.59 27.93
C TRP A 64 -19.28 26.82 28.16
N ARG A 65 -19.20 26.11 29.28
CA ARG A 65 -18.18 25.06 29.45
C ARG A 65 -18.77 23.76 28.89
N ILE A 66 -18.41 23.46 27.65
CA ILE A 66 -18.77 22.22 26.96
C ILE A 66 -17.65 21.21 27.24
N GLU A 67 -18.00 20.01 27.72
CA GLU A 67 -17.01 18.92 27.83
C GLU A 67 -16.79 18.26 26.47
N GLU A 68 -15.57 17.82 26.18
CA GLU A 68 -15.24 17.14 24.90
C GLU A 68 -15.77 15.70 24.81
N GLU A 69 -16.05 15.09 25.98
CA GLU A 69 -16.50 13.71 26.12
C GLU A 69 -18.04 13.61 26.16
N GLU A 70 -18.60 12.59 25.48
CA GLU A 70 -20.02 12.29 25.57
C GLU A 70 -20.34 11.62 26.91
N LYS A 71 -20.61 12.42 27.94
CA LYS A 71 -21.02 11.96 29.26
C LYS A 71 -22.41 12.49 29.61
N TRP A 72 -23.18 11.62 30.26
CA TRP A 72 -24.52 11.93 30.75
C TRP A 72 -24.67 11.49 32.20
N ASP A 73 -25.12 12.41 33.03
CA ASP A 73 -25.63 12.17 34.38
C ASP A 73 -26.85 13.06 34.65
N MET A 74 -27.72 12.67 35.58
CA MET A 74 -28.90 13.44 36.00
C MET A 74 -28.57 14.83 36.55
N SER A 75 -27.33 15.07 36.99
CA SER A 75 -26.84 16.38 37.40
C SER A 75 -26.63 17.35 36.22
N THR A 76 -26.49 16.84 34.99
CA THR A 76 -26.24 17.62 33.78
C THR A 76 -27.36 18.64 33.55
N PRO A 77 -27.06 19.96 33.51
CA PRO A 77 -28.11 20.97 33.44
C PRO A 77 -28.72 21.13 32.05
N ALA A 78 -27.91 20.91 31.00
CA ALA A 78 -28.30 20.97 29.60
C ALA A 78 -27.34 20.15 28.74
N MET A 79 -27.78 19.75 27.54
CA MET A 79 -26.87 19.19 26.54
C MET A 79 -26.91 19.99 25.24
N VAL A 80 -25.80 19.95 24.52
CA VAL A 80 -25.67 20.50 23.18
C VAL A 80 -25.66 19.36 22.16
N LEU A 81 -26.51 19.49 21.15
CA LEU A 81 -26.54 18.64 19.98
C LEU A 81 -25.68 19.26 18.87
N ILE A 82 -24.65 18.52 18.48
CA ILE A 82 -23.91 18.74 17.24
C ILE A 82 -24.49 17.76 16.22
N ARG A 83 -25.08 18.30 15.15
CA ARG A 83 -25.55 17.50 14.01
C ARG A 83 -24.37 17.17 13.11
N LEU A 84 -24.00 15.90 13.07
CA LEU A 84 -23.01 15.38 12.12
C LEU A 84 -23.65 15.33 10.72
N ASN A 85 -22.90 15.67 9.68
CA ASN A 85 -23.42 15.65 8.31
C ASN A 85 -23.78 14.20 7.90
N PRO A 86 -25.05 13.91 7.55
CA PRO A 86 -25.50 12.55 7.19
C PRO A 86 -24.71 11.95 6.03
N ASP A 87 -24.37 12.77 5.03
CA ASP A 87 -23.68 12.29 3.83
C ASP A 87 -22.23 11.94 4.14
N ARG A 88 -21.61 12.70 5.04
CA ARG A 88 -20.27 12.39 5.56
C ARG A 88 -20.24 11.05 6.29
N GLN A 89 -21.21 10.80 7.16
CA GLN A 89 -21.24 9.56 7.94
C GLN A 89 -21.54 8.34 7.07
N LYS A 90 -22.49 8.46 6.12
CA LYS A 90 -22.73 7.41 5.12
C LYS A 90 -21.49 7.16 4.29
N ALA A 91 -20.76 8.20 3.90
CA ALA A 91 -19.52 8.05 3.15
C ALA A 91 -18.43 7.33 3.96
N LEU A 92 -18.25 7.67 5.24
CA LEU A 92 -17.33 6.95 6.13
C LEU A 92 -17.71 5.46 6.27
N GLU A 93 -18.99 5.16 6.48
CA GLU A 93 -19.50 3.79 6.55
C GLU A 93 -19.28 3.05 5.21
N ALA A 94 -19.57 3.70 4.09
CA ALA A 94 -19.44 3.12 2.75
C ALA A 94 -17.99 2.84 2.38
N VAL A 95 -17.09 3.78 2.63
CA VAL A 95 -15.64 3.62 2.44
C VAL A 95 -15.11 2.50 3.32
N SER A 96 -15.53 2.46 4.60
CA SER A 96 -15.19 1.36 5.51
C SER A 96 -15.68 0.01 5.01
N SER A 97 -16.80 -0.01 4.27
CA SER A 97 -17.38 -1.21 3.65
C SER A 97 -16.74 -1.58 2.31
N GLY A 98 -15.78 -0.80 1.79
CA GLY A 98 -15.07 -1.07 0.53
C GLY A 98 -15.50 -0.25 -0.68
N MET A 99 -16.35 0.78 -0.51
CA MET A 99 -16.65 1.73 -1.59
C MET A 99 -15.39 2.51 -1.99
N SER A 100 -15.11 2.61 -3.29
CA SER A 100 -14.01 3.44 -3.79
C SER A 100 -14.37 4.92 -3.73
N MET A 101 -13.36 5.75 -3.46
CA MET A 101 -13.53 7.21 -3.45
C MET A 101 -14.05 7.80 -4.77
N ARG A 102 -13.89 7.10 -5.90
CA ARG A 102 -14.45 7.54 -7.20
C ARG A 102 -15.96 7.76 -7.16
N GLU A 103 -16.68 7.05 -6.29
CA GLU A 103 -18.14 7.14 -6.18
C GLU A 103 -18.61 8.30 -5.30
N LEU A 104 -17.70 8.88 -4.51
CA LEU A 104 -18.01 10.01 -3.63
C LEU A 104 -18.12 11.32 -4.41
N SER A 105 -18.90 12.27 -3.88
CA SER A 105 -18.94 13.65 -4.38
C SER A 105 -17.62 14.38 -4.12
N GLU A 106 -17.33 15.40 -4.92
CA GLU A 106 -16.10 16.19 -4.81
C GLU A 106 -15.88 16.77 -3.41
N ASP A 107 -16.95 17.21 -2.73
CA ASP A 107 -16.85 17.75 -1.37
C ASP A 107 -16.42 16.70 -0.35
N LEU A 108 -16.89 15.45 -0.51
CA LEU A 108 -16.50 14.34 0.37
C LEU A 108 -15.09 13.85 0.09
N ARG A 109 -14.59 13.97 -1.15
CA ARG A 109 -13.17 13.68 -1.48
C ARG A 109 -12.18 14.72 -0.96
N ARG A 110 -12.68 15.83 -0.41
CA ARG A 110 -11.89 16.85 0.31
C ARG A 110 -11.97 16.70 1.82
N ASP A 111 -12.76 15.74 2.33
CA ASP A 111 -12.81 15.44 3.74
C ASP A 111 -11.65 14.51 4.13
N ARG A 112 -10.78 15.01 5.00
CA ARG A 112 -9.55 14.32 5.38
C ARG A 112 -9.80 12.95 5.99
N ASP A 113 -10.80 12.80 6.85
CA ASP A 113 -11.04 11.51 7.54
C ASP A 113 -11.60 10.47 6.57
N ILE A 114 -12.45 10.90 5.63
CA ILE A 114 -12.96 10.03 4.57
C ILE A 114 -11.82 9.56 3.68
N VAL A 115 -10.93 10.48 3.28
CA VAL A 115 -9.77 10.14 2.45
C VAL A 115 -8.84 9.20 3.20
N LEU A 116 -8.51 9.47 4.47
CA LEU A 116 -7.67 8.59 5.29
C LEU A 116 -8.27 7.19 5.43
N ALA A 117 -9.57 7.09 5.72
CA ALA A 117 -10.26 5.80 5.81
C ALA A 117 -10.21 5.04 4.48
N ALA A 118 -10.31 5.74 3.34
CA ALA A 118 -10.24 5.10 2.03
C ALA A 118 -8.83 4.63 1.68
N VAL A 119 -7.83 5.52 1.82
CA VAL A 119 -6.44 5.18 1.47
C VAL A 119 -5.86 4.11 2.37
N SER A 120 -6.31 4.02 3.63
CA SER A 120 -5.91 2.94 4.54
C SER A 120 -6.41 1.54 4.12
N ARG A 121 -7.41 1.47 3.25
CA ARG A 121 -7.96 0.21 2.71
C ARG A 121 -7.48 -0.06 1.30
N ASN A 122 -7.20 0.99 0.54
CA ASN A 122 -6.70 0.92 -0.82
C ASN A 122 -5.87 2.16 -1.12
N GLY A 123 -4.54 2.05 -1.07
CA GLY A 123 -3.64 3.18 -1.31
C GLY A 123 -3.87 3.90 -2.65
N PHE A 124 -4.40 3.21 -3.67
CA PHE A 124 -4.70 3.81 -4.97
C PHE A 124 -5.87 4.79 -4.96
N ASP A 125 -6.70 4.81 -3.91
CA ASP A 125 -7.77 5.79 -3.80
C ASP A 125 -7.22 7.21 -3.67
N LEU A 126 -5.95 7.41 -3.29
CA LEU A 126 -5.28 8.72 -3.28
C LEU A 126 -5.45 9.48 -4.62
N GLN A 127 -5.55 8.76 -5.75
CA GLN A 127 -5.76 9.37 -7.07
C GLN A 127 -7.03 10.25 -7.15
N TYR A 128 -8.04 9.94 -6.35
CA TYR A 128 -9.32 10.65 -6.32
C TYR A 128 -9.41 11.72 -5.22
N ALA A 129 -8.45 11.75 -4.29
CA ALA A 129 -8.42 12.76 -3.25
C ALA A 129 -8.37 14.18 -3.84
N GLY A 130 -9.02 15.13 -3.17
CA GLY A 130 -8.89 16.55 -3.51
C GLY A 130 -7.43 17.01 -3.45
N GLY A 131 -7.07 17.99 -4.27
CA GLY A 131 -5.67 18.44 -4.43
C GLY A 131 -4.94 18.70 -3.10
N ALA A 132 -5.57 19.45 -2.20
CA ALA A 132 -5.00 19.76 -0.89
C ALA A 132 -4.67 18.52 -0.02
N LEU A 133 -5.36 17.39 -0.22
CA LEU A 133 -5.09 16.14 0.51
C LEU A 133 -4.03 15.27 -0.17
N LYS A 134 -3.73 15.50 -1.46
CA LYS A 134 -2.54 14.92 -2.11
C LYS A 134 -1.26 15.61 -1.65
N ASP A 135 -1.39 16.85 -1.18
CA ASP A 135 -0.36 17.67 -0.54
C ASP A 135 -0.32 17.48 1.00
N ASP A 136 -1.09 16.53 1.56
CA ASP A 136 -1.01 16.14 2.97
C ASP A 136 -0.05 14.94 3.15
N LYS A 137 1.02 15.15 3.93
CA LYS A 137 2.07 14.15 4.13
C LYS A 137 1.56 12.89 4.83
N ASP A 138 0.64 13.02 5.79
CA ASP A 138 0.11 11.86 6.51
C ASP A 138 -0.75 11.00 5.59
N VAL A 139 -1.57 11.65 4.74
CA VAL A 139 -2.39 10.95 3.73
C VAL A 139 -1.49 10.22 2.74
N ALA A 140 -0.41 10.87 2.28
CA ALA A 140 0.58 10.25 1.41
C ALA A 140 1.24 9.03 2.09
N LEU A 141 1.70 9.17 3.33
CA LEU A 141 2.32 8.08 4.11
C LEU A 141 1.38 6.88 4.28
N VAL A 142 0.13 7.10 4.70
CA VAL A 142 -0.85 6.02 4.86
C VAL A 142 -1.10 5.33 3.52
N SER A 143 -1.20 6.09 2.42
CA SER A 143 -1.43 5.50 1.09
C SER A 143 -0.28 4.61 0.61
N VAL A 144 0.98 5.01 0.84
CA VAL A 144 2.15 4.26 0.37
C VAL A 144 2.51 3.09 1.28
N GLN A 145 2.17 3.19 2.57
CA GLN A 145 2.28 2.07 3.52
C GLN A 145 1.28 0.95 3.17
N GLU A 146 0.09 1.30 2.69
CA GLU A 146 -0.82 0.27 2.20
C GLU A 146 -0.38 -0.26 0.83
N ASN A 147 -0.05 0.61 -0.12
CA ASN A 147 0.47 0.17 -1.41
C ASN A 147 1.56 1.12 -1.91
N GLY A 148 2.82 0.64 -1.94
CA GLY A 148 3.96 1.45 -2.37
C GLY A 148 3.80 2.08 -3.77
N LEU A 149 3.04 1.45 -4.68
CA LEU A 149 2.78 2.01 -6.01
C LEU A 149 1.83 3.22 -5.99
N ALA A 150 1.16 3.50 -4.87
CA ALA A 150 0.34 4.69 -4.67
C ALA A 150 1.16 5.99 -4.72
N LEU A 151 2.49 5.92 -4.55
CA LEU A 151 3.41 7.06 -4.67
C LEU A 151 3.22 7.85 -5.98
N ARG A 152 2.81 7.16 -7.06
CA ARG A 152 2.51 7.78 -8.37
C ARG A 152 1.41 8.86 -8.33
N TYR A 153 0.58 8.84 -7.30
CA TYR A 153 -0.55 9.76 -7.11
C TYR A 153 -0.29 10.82 -6.04
N ALA A 154 0.78 10.68 -5.27
CA ALA A 154 1.21 11.68 -4.31
C ALA A 154 1.72 12.94 -5.05
N ALA A 155 1.66 14.08 -4.37
CA ALA A 155 2.20 15.33 -4.89
C ALA A 155 3.70 15.20 -5.24
N PRO A 156 4.22 15.98 -6.20
CA PRO A 156 5.63 15.96 -6.57
C PRO A 156 6.58 16.19 -5.38
N GLU A 157 6.15 17.00 -4.41
CA GLU A 157 6.88 17.24 -3.16
C GLU A 157 7.12 15.94 -2.37
N PHE A 158 6.12 15.05 -2.32
CA PHE A 158 6.25 13.76 -1.63
C PHE A 158 6.88 12.65 -2.48
N GLN A 159 6.84 12.79 -3.80
CA GLN A 159 7.69 11.97 -4.68
C GLN A 159 9.17 12.28 -4.47
N ALA A 160 9.51 13.52 -4.06
CA ALA A 160 10.87 13.91 -3.70
C ALA A 160 11.18 13.77 -2.20
N ASP A 161 10.17 13.61 -1.34
CA ASP A 161 10.35 13.41 0.10
C ASP A 161 10.95 12.03 0.38
N ARG A 162 12.12 12.05 1.03
CA ARG A 162 12.89 10.85 1.34
C ARG A 162 12.11 9.84 2.19
N GLU A 163 11.38 10.30 3.18
CA GLU A 163 10.66 9.46 4.14
C GLU A 163 9.48 8.76 3.47
N VAL A 164 8.68 9.51 2.69
CA VAL A 164 7.55 8.97 1.95
C VAL A 164 8.02 7.93 0.92
N VAL A 165 9.08 8.24 0.17
CA VAL A 165 9.62 7.31 -0.83
C VAL A 165 10.22 6.08 -0.18
N LEU A 166 10.94 6.22 0.94
CA LEU A 166 11.50 5.09 1.66
C LEU A 166 10.39 4.14 2.15
N ALA A 167 9.30 4.67 2.70
CA ALA A 167 8.13 3.88 3.05
C ALA A 167 7.54 3.17 1.82
N ALA A 168 7.38 3.89 0.71
CA ALA A 168 6.83 3.31 -0.52
C ALA A 168 7.67 2.13 -1.06
N VAL A 169 9.00 2.27 -1.10
CA VAL A 169 9.88 1.22 -1.65
C VAL A 169 10.01 0.00 -0.73
N GLN A 170 9.81 0.19 0.58
CA GLN A 170 9.74 -0.92 1.54
C GLN A 170 8.52 -1.83 1.32
N HIS A 171 7.41 -1.29 0.82
CA HIS A 171 6.22 -2.07 0.47
C HIS A 171 6.22 -2.53 -1.00
N SER A 172 6.83 -1.76 -1.91
CA SER A 172 6.99 -2.16 -3.31
C SER A 172 8.25 -1.52 -3.90
N GLY A 173 9.31 -2.30 -4.12
CA GLY A 173 10.56 -1.77 -4.68
C GLY A 173 10.39 -1.08 -6.04
N SER A 174 9.39 -1.50 -6.83
CA SER A 174 9.01 -0.85 -8.09
C SER A 174 8.51 0.60 -7.92
N ALA A 175 8.14 1.03 -6.71
CA ALA A 175 7.72 2.40 -6.43
C ALA A 175 8.82 3.44 -6.72
N LEU A 176 10.10 3.05 -6.72
CA LEU A 176 11.24 3.92 -7.03
C LEU A 176 11.08 4.65 -8.38
N ARG A 177 10.36 4.04 -9.34
CA ARG A 177 10.07 4.65 -10.65
C ARG A 177 9.20 5.91 -10.60
N TYR A 178 8.52 6.16 -9.48
CA TYR A 178 7.69 7.34 -9.25
C TYR A 178 8.35 8.35 -8.32
N ALA A 179 9.49 8.00 -7.72
CA ALA A 179 10.26 8.91 -6.92
C ALA A 179 10.90 10.02 -7.78
N GLY A 180 11.16 11.17 -7.16
CA GLY A 180 11.96 12.25 -7.72
C GLY A 180 13.46 11.93 -7.70
N ASP A 181 14.26 12.82 -8.28
CA ASP A 181 15.69 12.57 -8.49
C ASP A 181 16.49 12.44 -7.19
N GLY A 182 16.11 13.19 -6.14
CA GLY A 182 16.77 13.12 -4.83
C GLY A 182 16.74 11.71 -4.23
N PRO A 183 15.56 11.12 -3.96
CA PRO A 183 15.45 9.75 -3.46
C PRO A 183 16.03 8.68 -4.40
N ARG A 184 16.04 8.89 -5.73
CA ARG A 184 16.72 7.99 -6.68
C ARG A 184 18.24 8.05 -6.61
N ALA A 185 18.79 9.10 -6.03
CA ALA A 185 20.21 9.24 -5.72
C ALA A 185 20.53 8.92 -4.25
N ASP A 186 19.53 8.64 -3.41
CA ASP A 186 19.72 8.23 -2.04
C ASP A 186 20.05 6.74 -1.97
N ARG A 187 21.23 6.44 -1.42
CA ARG A 187 21.77 5.08 -1.34
C ARG A 187 20.88 4.14 -0.53
N GLU A 188 20.32 4.60 0.60
CA GLU A 188 19.46 3.75 1.45
C GLU A 188 18.12 3.47 0.78
N VAL A 189 17.51 4.49 0.17
CA VAL A 189 16.24 4.34 -0.54
C VAL A 189 16.39 3.36 -1.71
N VAL A 190 17.42 3.52 -2.52
CA VAL A 190 17.66 2.61 -3.66
C VAL A 190 18.00 1.22 -3.19
N LEU A 191 18.81 1.07 -2.14
CA LEU A 191 19.14 -0.25 -1.59
C LEU A 191 17.88 -0.97 -1.11
N ALA A 192 17.00 -0.30 -0.36
CA ALA A 192 15.72 -0.86 0.07
C ALA A 192 14.84 -1.26 -1.14
N ALA A 193 14.80 -0.44 -2.19
CA ALA A 193 14.04 -0.73 -3.39
C ALA A 193 14.55 -1.97 -4.13
N VAL A 194 15.87 -2.09 -4.35
CA VAL A 194 16.45 -3.22 -5.10
C VAL A 194 16.45 -4.52 -4.31
N SER A 195 16.55 -4.45 -2.98
CA SER A 195 16.43 -5.63 -2.11
C SER A 195 15.03 -6.23 -2.11
N ASN A 196 13.99 -5.42 -2.35
CA ASN A 196 12.62 -5.91 -2.51
C ASN A 196 12.24 -6.24 -3.96
N CYS A 197 12.96 -5.67 -4.92
CA CYS A 197 12.67 -5.81 -6.34
C CYS A 197 13.92 -5.47 -7.17
N GLY A 198 14.70 -6.48 -7.57
CA GLY A 198 15.92 -6.28 -8.36
C GLY A 198 15.70 -5.50 -9.67
N THR A 199 14.48 -5.54 -10.21
CA THR A 199 14.08 -4.76 -11.41
C THR A 199 13.88 -3.27 -11.16
N ALA A 200 14.06 -2.78 -9.93
CA ALA A 200 14.02 -1.36 -9.58
C ALA A 200 15.32 -0.61 -9.91
N LEU A 201 16.45 -1.32 -10.09
CA LEU A 201 17.76 -0.74 -10.40
C LEU A 201 17.79 0.28 -11.56
N PRO A 202 17.08 0.11 -12.70
CA PRO A 202 17.10 1.10 -13.77
C PRO A 202 16.52 2.46 -13.40
N PHE A 203 15.79 2.58 -12.27
CA PHE A 203 15.28 3.86 -11.78
C PHE A 203 16.23 4.57 -10.81
N ALA A 204 17.33 3.91 -10.41
CA ALA A 204 18.36 4.56 -9.61
C ALA A 204 19.18 5.54 -10.45
N SER A 205 19.80 6.52 -9.79
CA SER A 205 20.76 7.43 -10.42
C SER A 205 21.95 6.67 -11.02
N ASP A 206 22.57 7.24 -12.05
CA ASP A 206 23.73 6.64 -12.73
C ASP A 206 24.87 6.30 -11.77
N ALA A 207 25.10 7.15 -10.77
CA ALA A 207 26.10 6.93 -9.74
C ALA A 207 25.83 5.64 -8.93
N LEU A 208 24.56 5.40 -8.57
CA LEU A 208 24.16 4.19 -7.82
C LEU A 208 24.07 2.95 -8.70
N ARG A 209 23.82 3.10 -10.02
CA ARG A 209 23.94 2.00 -11.00
C ARG A 209 25.39 1.59 -11.24
N ALA A 210 26.35 2.43 -10.85
CA ALA A 210 27.78 2.12 -10.80
C ALA A 210 28.27 1.67 -9.41
N ASP A 211 27.42 1.72 -8.38
CA ASP A 211 27.75 1.22 -7.05
C ASP A 211 27.67 -0.31 -7.05
N ARG A 212 28.83 -0.95 -6.88
CA ARG A 212 28.95 -2.41 -6.88
C ARG A 212 28.06 -3.08 -5.83
N GLY A 213 27.91 -2.47 -4.64
CA GLY A 213 27.11 -3.03 -3.56
C GLY A 213 25.62 -3.03 -3.89
N ILE A 214 25.10 -1.94 -4.45
CA ILE A 214 23.71 -1.85 -4.90
C ILE A 214 23.44 -2.82 -6.05
N VAL A 215 24.33 -2.88 -7.04
CA VAL A 215 24.16 -3.78 -8.19
C VAL A 215 24.17 -5.23 -7.75
N LEU A 216 25.07 -5.63 -6.84
CA LEU A 216 25.07 -6.99 -6.30
C LEU A 216 23.79 -7.31 -5.54
N ALA A 217 23.24 -6.37 -4.75
CA ALA A 217 21.95 -6.56 -4.08
C ALA A 217 20.81 -6.75 -5.10
N ALA A 218 20.78 -5.93 -6.16
CA ALA A 218 19.78 -6.05 -7.23
C ALA A 218 19.90 -7.36 -8.02
N VAL A 219 21.14 -7.78 -8.31
CA VAL A 219 21.47 -9.01 -9.03
C VAL A 219 21.08 -10.24 -8.22
N HIS A 220 21.33 -10.22 -6.91
CA HIS A 220 20.92 -11.30 -6.01
C HIS A 220 19.40 -11.51 -6.04
N GLU A 221 18.63 -10.44 -6.11
CA GLU A 221 17.17 -10.51 -6.21
C GLU A 221 16.69 -10.88 -7.63
N SER A 222 17.38 -10.41 -8.67
CA SER A 222 17.08 -10.74 -10.07
C SER A 222 18.34 -10.68 -10.92
N GLY A 223 18.79 -11.82 -11.46
CA GLY A 223 20.01 -11.89 -12.30
C GLY A 223 19.95 -10.94 -13.51
N LEU A 224 18.76 -10.73 -14.07
CA LEU A 224 18.51 -9.80 -15.18
C LEU A 224 18.67 -8.32 -14.79
N ALA A 225 18.84 -7.98 -13.52
CA ALA A 225 19.13 -6.62 -13.07
C ALA A 225 20.47 -6.11 -13.66
N LEU A 226 21.39 -7.02 -14.01
CA LEU A 226 22.66 -6.70 -14.64
C LEU A 226 22.52 -5.78 -15.86
N ARG A 227 21.43 -5.90 -16.64
CA ARG A 227 21.15 -5.05 -17.81
C ARG A 227 21.12 -3.55 -17.50
N SER A 228 20.84 -3.20 -16.24
CA SER A 228 20.67 -1.82 -15.78
C SER A 228 21.92 -1.27 -15.09
N ALA A 229 22.90 -2.15 -14.81
CA ALA A 229 24.16 -1.77 -14.20
C ALA A 229 25.01 -0.91 -15.14
N ALA A 230 25.95 -0.16 -14.56
CA ALA A 230 26.90 0.60 -15.36
C ALA A 230 27.81 -0.34 -16.18
N PRO A 231 28.26 0.06 -17.39
CA PRO A 231 29.06 -0.80 -18.27
C PRO A 231 30.31 -1.38 -17.61
N GLN A 232 30.91 -0.67 -16.66
CA GLN A 232 32.07 -1.12 -15.91
C GLN A 232 31.76 -2.35 -15.05
N LEU A 233 30.56 -2.44 -14.49
CA LEU A 233 30.11 -3.60 -13.71
C LEU A 233 29.64 -4.75 -14.60
N CYS A 234 29.15 -4.47 -15.81
CA CYS A 234 28.90 -5.49 -16.83
C CYS A 234 30.20 -6.13 -17.36
N ALA A 235 31.35 -5.48 -17.15
CA ALA A 235 32.68 -6.02 -17.43
C ALA A 235 33.37 -6.60 -16.17
N ASP A 236 32.76 -6.51 -14.99
CA ASP A 236 33.29 -7.10 -13.77
C ASP A 236 32.91 -8.58 -13.71
N LYS A 237 33.92 -9.44 -13.88
CA LYS A 237 33.77 -10.90 -13.84
C LYS A 237 33.02 -11.39 -12.59
N SER A 238 33.27 -10.80 -11.42
CA SER A 238 32.64 -11.24 -10.17
C SER A 238 31.14 -10.91 -10.12
N VAL A 239 30.75 -9.74 -10.63
CA VAL A 239 29.34 -9.30 -10.68
C VAL A 239 28.58 -10.09 -11.74
N VAL A 240 29.17 -10.25 -12.93
CA VAL A 240 28.56 -11.04 -14.00
C VAL A 240 28.40 -12.50 -13.61
N LEU A 241 29.39 -13.10 -12.96
CA LEU A 241 29.30 -14.48 -12.50
C LEU A 241 28.19 -14.66 -11.45
N ALA A 242 28.00 -13.68 -10.55
CA ALA A 242 26.87 -13.69 -9.63
C ALA A 242 25.52 -13.60 -10.36
N ALA A 243 25.42 -12.74 -11.37
CA ALA A 243 24.19 -12.58 -12.16
C ALA A 243 23.84 -13.81 -12.98
N VAL A 244 24.83 -14.41 -13.63
CA VAL A 244 24.68 -15.60 -14.45
C VAL A 244 24.28 -16.82 -13.62
N ARG A 245 24.80 -16.94 -12.39
CA ARG A 245 24.39 -18.00 -11.45
C ARG A 245 22.96 -17.82 -10.95
N GLN A 246 22.46 -16.59 -10.94
CA GLN A 246 21.08 -16.32 -10.54
C GLN A 246 20.11 -16.47 -11.72
N ASP A 247 20.52 -16.09 -12.93
CA ASP A 247 19.77 -16.26 -14.17
C ASP A 247 20.76 -16.38 -15.34
N GLY A 248 20.81 -17.56 -15.98
CA GLY A 248 21.73 -17.83 -17.09
C GLY A 248 21.58 -16.85 -18.26
N LEU A 249 20.39 -16.26 -18.47
CA LEU A 249 20.14 -15.27 -19.53
C LEU A 249 20.84 -13.94 -19.25
N ALA A 250 21.32 -13.69 -18.02
CA ALA A 250 22.11 -12.52 -17.67
C ALA A 250 23.41 -12.41 -18.48
N LEU A 251 23.90 -13.52 -19.06
CA LEU A 251 25.06 -13.54 -19.97
C LEU A 251 24.88 -12.59 -21.16
N SER A 252 23.65 -12.39 -21.64
CA SER A 252 23.33 -11.47 -22.74
C SER A 252 23.70 -10.01 -22.44
N PHE A 253 23.78 -9.63 -21.16
CA PHE A 253 24.10 -8.28 -20.71
C PHE A 253 25.56 -8.11 -20.26
N ALA A 254 26.34 -9.19 -20.24
CA ALA A 254 27.76 -9.14 -19.95
C ALA A 254 28.52 -8.42 -21.08
N ALA A 255 29.67 -7.83 -20.75
CA ALA A 255 30.56 -7.28 -21.76
C ALA A 255 31.02 -8.38 -22.74
N PRO A 256 31.27 -8.06 -24.03
CA PRO A 256 31.66 -9.06 -25.03
C PRO A 256 32.87 -9.91 -24.62
N SER A 257 33.84 -9.33 -23.91
CA SER A 257 35.00 -10.06 -23.38
C SER A 257 34.64 -11.16 -22.38
N LEU A 258 33.53 -11.00 -21.65
CA LEU A 258 33.02 -11.98 -20.67
C LEU A 258 32.04 -12.97 -21.28
N GLN A 259 31.40 -12.63 -22.41
CA GLN A 259 30.64 -13.58 -23.24
C GLN A 259 31.56 -14.63 -23.89
N ASP A 260 32.87 -14.37 -23.92
CA ASP A 260 33.92 -15.27 -24.39
C ASP A 260 34.68 -15.95 -23.25
N ASP A 261 34.34 -15.65 -21.99
CA ASP A 261 34.95 -16.29 -20.83
C ASP A 261 34.31 -17.66 -20.61
N ARG A 262 35.10 -18.72 -20.81
CA ARG A 262 34.68 -20.12 -20.64
C ARG A 262 34.04 -20.39 -19.28
N GLU A 263 34.54 -19.78 -18.21
CA GLU A 263 34.03 -20.01 -16.85
C GLU A 263 32.61 -19.44 -16.69
N ILE A 264 32.39 -18.23 -17.21
CA ILE A 264 31.08 -17.56 -17.14
C ILE A 264 30.08 -18.27 -18.04
N VAL A 265 30.46 -18.60 -19.28
CA VAL A 265 29.58 -19.31 -20.21
C VAL A 265 29.21 -20.68 -19.66
N ARG A 266 30.14 -21.40 -19.04
CA ARG A 266 29.85 -22.67 -18.37
C ARG A 266 28.84 -22.51 -17.24
N ALA A 267 28.99 -21.48 -16.42
CA ALA A 267 28.00 -21.18 -15.38
C ALA A 267 26.62 -20.86 -15.99
N ALA A 268 26.57 -20.11 -17.09
CA ALA A 268 25.31 -19.75 -17.75
C ALA A 268 24.57 -20.95 -18.35
N VAL A 269 25.31 -21.83 -19.02
CA VAL A 269 24.76 -23.03 -19.66
C VAL A 269 24.28 -24.05 -18.63
N ALA A 270 24.93 -24.09 -17.46
CA ALA A 270 24.48 -24.93 -16.34
C ALA A 270 23.10 -24.51 -15.82
N GLU A 271 22.80 -23.21 -15.79
CA GLU A 271 21.49 -22.70 -15.38
C GLU A 271 20.45 -22.78 -16.50
N THR A 272 20.81 -22.39 -17.73
CA THR A 272 19.87 -22.39 -18.86
C THR A 272 20.61 -22.60 -20.17
N THR A 273 20.29 -23.70 -20.86
CA THR A 273 20.93 -24.06 -22.15
C THR A 273 20.74 -22.99 -23.24
N VAL A 274 19.62 -22.25 -23.19
CA VAL A 274 19.35 -21.12 -24.09
C VAL A 274 20.42 -20.02 -23.93
N ALA A 275 21.06 -19.89 -22.77
CA ALA A 275 22.11 -18.90 -22.55
C ALA A 275 23.31 -19.08 -23.50
N LEU A 276 23.53 -20.30 -24.01
CA LEU A 276 24.59 -20.58 -24.99
C LEU A 276 24.47 -19.71 -26.26
N CYS A 277 23.27 -19.28 -26.64
CA CYS A 277 23.10 -18.42 -27.82
C CYS A 277 23.77 -17.04 -27.68
N TYR A 278 24.04 -16.60 -26.45
CA TYR A 278 24.70 -15.33 -26.14
C TYR A 278 26.22 -15.42 -25.99
N ALA A 279 26.80 -16.61 -26.03
CA ALA A 279 28.25 -16.79 -26.08
C ALA A 279 28.81 -16.51 -27.49
N SER A 280 30.13 -16.28 -27.62
CA SER A 280 30.75 -16.16 -28.95
C SER A 280 30.46 -17.35 -29.84
N ALA A 281 30.54 -17.10 -31.15
CA ALA A 281 30.55 -18.15 -32.16
C ALA A 281 31.58 -19.27 -31.87
N ALA A 282 32.74 -18.92 -31.29
CA ALA A 282 33.78 -19.89 -30.93
C ALA A 282 33.30 -20.87 -29.83
N LEU A 283 32.75 -20.36 -28.73
CA LEU A 283 32.25 -21.20 -27.64
C LEU A 283 30.95 -21.93 -27.99
N ARG A 284 30.11 -21.35 -28.87
CA ARG A 284 28.92 -22.04 -29.40
C ARG A 284 29.26 -23.25 -30.26
N ALA A 285 30.40 -23.24 -30.94
CA ALA A 285 30.88 -24.36 -31.77
C ALA A 285 31.70 -25.39 -30.98
N ASP A 286 31.97 -25.13 -29.69
CA ASP A 286 32.77 -26.01 -28.85
C ASP A 286 31.95 -27.25 -28.42
N PRO A 287 32.45 -28.48 -28.68
CA PRO A 287 31.78 -29.71 -28.30
C PRO A 287 31.45 -29.81 -26.81
N GLU A 288 32.23 -29.18 -25.92
CA GLU A 288 32.00 -29.23 -24.47
C GLU A 288 30.63 -28.65 -24.10
N PHE A 289 30.25 -27.51 -24.68
CA PHE A 289 28.97 -26.85 -24.41
C PHE A 289 27.80 -27.50 -25.17
N ALA A 290 28.07 -28.11 -26.33
CA ALA A 290 27.06 -28.87 -27.06
C ALA A 290 26.61 -30.13 -26.29
N VAL A 291 27.55 -30.83 -25.65
CA VAL A 291 27.24 -32.00 -24.79
C VAL A 291 26.50 -31.56 -23.52
N ALA A 292 26.92 -30.47 -22.88
CA ALA A 292 26.24 -29.93 -21.71
C ALA A 292 24.80 -29.50 -22.00
N ALA A 293 24.55 -28.89 -23.17
CA ALA A 293 23.20 -28.52 -23.60
C ALA A 293 22.31 -29.74 -23.91
N ALA A 294 22.88 -30.80 -24.50
CA ALA A 294 22.16 -32.04 -24.79
C ALA A 294 21.78 -32.82 -23.53
N ALA A 295 22.65 -32.85 -22.51
CA ALA A 295 22.40 -33.54 -21.23
C ALA A 295 21.19 -32.95 -20.47
N LEU A 296 21.09 -31.61 -20.45
CA LEU A 296 19.96 -30.92 -19.80
C LEU A 296 18.63 -31.13 -20.54
N GLN A 297 18.64 -31.25 -21.87
CA GLN A 297 17.43 -31.54 -22.65
C GLN A 297 16.90 -32.97 -22.38
N SER A 298 17.79 -33.96 -22.25
CA SER A 298 17.37 -35.33 -21.92
C SER A 298 16.80 -35.48 -20.50
N ASP A 299 17.23 -34.65 -19.55
CA ASP A 299 16.71 -34.65 -18.18
C ASP A 299 15.30 -34.03 -18.11
N VAL A 300 14.99 -33.04 -18.95
CA VAL A 300 13.64 -32.44 -19.04
C VAL A 300 12.65 -33.44 -19.67
N ASP A 301 13.01 -34.08 -20.77
CA ASP A 301 12.15 -35.06 -21.46
C ASP A 301 11.86 -36.32 -20.60
N SER A 302 12.80 -36.70 -19.73
CA SER A 302 12.61 -37.83 -18.80
C SER A 302 11.77 -37.47 -17.57
N SER A 303 11.76 -36.20 -17.13
CA SER A 303 10.92 -35.73 -16.02
C SER A 303 9.44 -35.63 -16.40
N ASP A 304 9.10 -35.20 -17.63
CA ASP A 304 7.73 -35.16 -18.14
C ASP A 304 7.15 -36.55 -18.43
N SER A 305 8.02 -37.54 -18.71
CA SER A 305 7.61 -38.93 -18.90
C SER A 305 7.18 -39.63 -17.60
N SER A 306 7.58 -39.09 -16.43
CA SER A 306 7.25 -39.66 -15.11
C SER A 306 5.94 -39.12 -14.50
N SER A 307 5.45 -37.96 -14.98
CA SER A 307 4.21 -37.34 -14.50
C SER A 307 2.95 -37.86 -15.21
N HIS A 308 3.09 -38.52 -16.37
CA HIS A 308 1.99 -39.13 -17.12
C HIS A 308 1.72 -40.62 -16.80
N ALA A 309 2.56 -41.27 -16.00
CA ALA A 309 2.39 -42.68 -15.64
C ALA A 309 1.61 -42.93 -14.34
N GLY A 310 1.17 -41.88 -13.63
CA GLY A 310 0.52 -41.97 -12.31
C GLY A 310 -1.01 -41.97 -12.29
N SER A 311 -1.70 -41.82 -13.44
CA SER A 311 -3.15 -41.51 -13.44
C SER A 311 -4.03 -42.52 -14.22
N LEU A 312 -3.56 -43.75 -14.45
CA LEU A 312 -4.33 -44.75 -15.22
C LEU A 312 -4.44 -46.12 -14.52
N GLN A 313 -4.52 -46.16 -13.19
CA GLN A 313 -4.77 -47.42 -12.48
C GLN A 313 -5.70 -47.25 -11.28
N GLU A 314 -6.90 -46.70 -11.50
CA GLU A 314 -7.99 -46.77 -10.52
C GLU A 314 -9.38 -46.72 -11.19
N GLU A 315 -9.62 -47.52 -12.24
CA GLU A 315 -10.98 -47.85 -12.71
C GLU A 315 -11.05 -49.31 -13.18
N ALA A 316 -10.90 -50.25 -12.24
CA ALA A 316 -11.26 -51.65 -12.47
C ALA A 316 -11.46 -52.39 -11.14
N ASP A 317 -12.41 -51.96 -10.31
CA ASP A 317 -13.10 -52.87 -9.40
C ASP A 317 -14.39 -52.22 -8.86
N GLY A 318 -15.55 -52.81 -9.19
CA GLY A 318 -16.83 -52.28 -8.73
C GLY A 318 -18.06 -52.72 -9.52
N ARG A 319 -18.14 -53.99 -9.96
CA ARG A 319 -19.40 -54.64 -10.37
C ARG A 319 -19.33 -56.15 -10.09
N ALA A 320 -19.72 -56.54 -8.88
CA ALA A 320 -20.47 -57.77 -8.62
C ALA A 320 -20.92 -57.79 -7.14
N GLU A 321 -22.23 -58.04 -6.98
CA GLU A 321 -23.00 -58.32 -5.75
C GLU A 321 -23.49 -57.12 -4.90
#